data_AF-A0A7K0RBM8-F1
#
_entry.id   AF-A0A7K0RBM8-F1
#
_cell.length_a   1.000
_cell.length_b   1.000
_cell.length_c   1.000
_cell.angle_alpha   90.00
_cell.angle_beta   90.00
_cell.angle_gamma   90.00
#
_symmetry.space_group_name_H-M   'P 1'
#
loop_
_entity.id
_entity.type
_entity.pdbx_description
1 polymer ?
#
loop_
_entity_poly.entity_id
_entity_poly.type
_entity_poly.pdbx_seq_one_letter_code
_entity_poly.pdbx_strand_id
1 'polypeptide(L)'
;MFAALATAALLGAAGCGGTPQDANEPKGTYAVEITEASFPRLQSLGQTTSLRVTVRNAGSQTVPNVSLTVDGLSDLEAQPESMDPSRPIWVVDVGPVGGKTAYVNTWALGPLRSGDERTFTFVLTAVRSGAHIVRYRAGAGLDGNAIARTPADEIPEGSFTVRVMHRARSSSVNPRTGAVVESQP
;
A
#
# COMPACT_ATOMS: atom_id res chain seq x y z
N MET A 1 -17.04 -66.23 -30.75
CA MET A 1 -17.50 -66.29 -29.34
C MET A 1 -17.55 -64.85 -28.83
N PHE A 2 -18.66 -64.47 -28.21
CA PHE A 2 -19.13 -63.10 -28.03
C PHE A 2 -18.41 -62.28 -26.94
N ALA A 3 -18.36 -60.96 -27.19
CA ALA A 3 -18.59 -59.82 -26.27
C ALA A 3 -17.67 -59.53 -25.07
N ALA A 4 -17.14 -58.31 -25.02
CA ALA A 4 -17.55 -57.30 -24.02
C ALA A 4 -17.04 -55.90 -24.39
N LEU A 5 -17.99 -54.96 -24.57
CA LEU A 5 -17.79 -53.51 -24.57
C LEU A 5 -17.34 -53.03 -23.17
N ALA A 6 -16.47 -52.02 -23.12
CA ALA A 6 -16.48 -51.05 -22.04
C ALA A 6 -16.12 -49.66 -22.59
N THR A 7 -17.16 -48.89 -22.87
CA THR A 7 -17.13 -47.44 -23.07
C THR A 7 -16.86 -46.78 -21.71
N ALA A 8 -15.88 -45.87 -21.62
CA ALA A 8 -15.77 -44.94 -20.50
C ALA A 8 -15.63 -43.51 -21.04
N ALA A 9 -16.53 -42.67 -20.57
CA ALA A 9 -16.87 -41.35 -21.08
C ALA A 9 -15.92 -40.24 -20.60
N LEU A 10 -15.99 -39.11 -21.32
CA LEU A 10 -15.27 -37.86 -21.10
C LEU A 10 -15.43 -37.27 -19.69
N LEU A 11 -14.37 -36.66 -19.18
CA LEU A 11 -14.45 -35.47 -18.32
C LEU A 11 -13.48 -34.42 -18.86
N GLY A 12 -14.03 -33.45 -19.59
CA GLY A 12 -13.30 -32.25 -19.98
C GLY A 12 -12.90 -31.48 -18.74
N ALA A 13 -11.62 -31.13 -18.65
CA ALA A 13 -11.12 -30.17 -17.68
C ALA A 13 -11.72 -28.80 -18.01
N ALA A 14 -12.89 -28.49 -17.46
CA ALA A 14 -13.30 -27.11 -17.23
C ALA A 14 -12.40 -26.55 -16.12
N GLY A 15 -11.15 -26.24 -16.46
CA GLY A 15 -10.30 -25.43 -15.62
C GLY A 15 -10.99 -24.08 -15.39
N CYS A 16 -10.98 -23.59 -14.16
CA CYS A 16 -11.55 -22.32 -13.75
C CYS A 16 -11.09 -21.19 -14.67
N GLY A 17 -11.90 -20.86 -15.68
CA GLY A 17 -11.71 -19.74 -16.59
C GLY A 17 -12.15 -18.46 -15.91
N GLY A 18 -11.30 -17.90 -15.05
CA GLY A 18 -11.39 -16.50 -14.67
C GLY A 18 -10.85 -15.64 -15.83
N THR A 19 -11.52 -14.53 -16.13
CA THR A 19 -10.94 -13.50 -17.00
C THR A 19 -9.67 -12.94 -16.34
N PRO A 20 -8.62 -12.58 -17.12
CA PRO A 20 -7.46 -11.86 -16.59
C PRO A 20 -7.91 -10.65 -15.76
N GLN A 21 -7.27 -10.45 -14.60
CA GLN A 21 -7.66 -9.40 -13.65
C GLN A 21 -7.54 -7.99 -14.26
N ASP A 22 -6.66 -7.84 -15.24
CA ASP A 22 -6.32 -6.61 -15.93
C ASP A 22 -7.19 -6.34 -17.17
N ALA A 23 -8.12 -7.25 -17.52
CA ALA A 23 -8.83 -7.24 -18.81
C ALA A 23 -9.63 -5.95 -19.07
N ASN A 24 -10.03 -5.24 -18.03
CA ASN A 24 -10.80 -3.99 -18.14
C ASN A 24 -9.97 -2.73 -17.81
N GLU A 25 -8.68 -2.87 -17.49
CA GLU A 25 -7.82 -1.74 -17.17
C GLU A 25 -7.41 -1.00 -18.46
N PRO A 26 -7.63 0.34 -18.56
CA PRO A 26 -7.20 1.11 -19.72
C PRO A 26 -5.69 1.05 -19.91
N LYS A 27 -5.27 0.69 -21.12
CA LYS A 27 -3.84 0.65 -21.49
C LYS A 27 -3.33 2.04 -21.83
N GLY A 28 -2.16 2.40 -21.31
CA GLY A 28 -1.49 3.63 -21.70
C GLY A 28 -0.52 4.16 -20.65
N THR A 29 0.29 5.13 -21.07
CA THR A 29 1.17 5.88 -20.18
C THR A 29 0.51 7.20 -19.79
N TYR A 30 0.48 7.49 -18.49
CA TYR A 30 -0.13 8.68 -17.92
C TYR A 30 0.92 9.50 -17.18
N ALA A 31 0.95 10.81 -17.44
CA ALA A 31 1.87 11.73 -16.76
C ALA A 31 1.39 12.03 -15.34
N VAL A 32 2.15 11.55 -14.35
CA VAL A 32 1.84 11.61 -12.92
C VAL A 32 3.04 12.16 -12.18
N GLU A 33 2.80 13.09 -11.26
CA GLU A 33 3.81 13.71 -10.42
C GLU A 33 3.47 13.52 -8.93
N ILE A 34 4.49 13.35 -8.11
CA ILE A 34 4.35 13.48 -6.65
C ILE A 34 4.71 14.91 -6.28
N THR A 35 3.72 15.70 -5.88
CA THR A 35 3.91 17.13 -5.58
C THR A 35 4.26 17.37 -4.11
N GLU A 36 3.85 16.46 -3.22
CA GLU A 36 4.20 16.51 -1.81
C GLU A 36 4.33 15.10 -1.24
N ALA A 37 5.31 14.89 -0.35
CA ALA A 37 5.41 13.66 0.43
C ALA A 37 5.97 13.98 1.82
N SER A 38 5.28 13.51 2.88
CA SER A 38 5.69 13.75 4.26
C SER A 38 5.47 12.53 5.15
N PHE A 39 6.49 12.26 5.98
CA PHE A 39 6.42 11.29 7.07
C PHE A 39 7.43 11.69 8.16
N PRO A 40 7.06 11.73 9.46
CA PRO A 40 7.99 12.12 10.51
C PRO A 40 9.22 11.21 10.55
N ARG A 41 10.42 11.77 10.34
CA ARG A 41 11.68 11.02 10.29
C ARG A 41 12.16 10.52 11.65
N LEU A 42 11.70 11.13 12.74
CA LEU A 42 11.99 10.73 14.12
C LEU A 42 10.66 10.39 14.78
N GLN A 43 10.55 9.17 15.30
CA GLN A 43 9.35 8.65 15.93
C GLN A 43 9.71 7.92 17.22
N SER A 44 8.75 7.77 18.12
CA SER A 44 8.86 6.94 19.32
C SER A 44 8.14 5.61 19.12
N LEU A 45 8.57 4.56 19.82
CA LEU A 45 7.84 3.30 19.86
C LEU A 45 6.42 3.55 20.40
N GLY A 46 5.41 2.98 19.74
CA GLY A 46 3.98 3.19 20.03
C GLY A 46 3.43 4.55 19.55
N GLN A 47 4.22 5.39 18.87
CA GLN A 47 3.73 6.66 18.37
C GLN A 47 2.87 6.45 17.12
N THR A 48 1.66 7.01 17.14
CA THR A 48 0.81 7.16 15.97
C THR A 48 1.17 8.43 15.21
N THR A 49 1.43 8.31 13.91
CA THR A 49 1.82 9.41 13.02
C THR A 49 1.11 9.30 11.67
N SER A 50 1.11 10.38 10.89
CA SER A 50 0.56 10.36 9.52
C SER A 50 1.66 10.30 8.47
N LEU A 51 1.53 9.35 7.54
CA LEU A 51 2.23 9.36 6.25
C LEU A 51 1.29 9.97 5.20
N ARG A 52 1.79 10.95 4.44
CA ARG A 52 1.02 11.63 3.38
C ARG A 52 1.81 11.68 2.09
N VAL A 53 1.15 11.38 0.98
CA VAL A 53 1.70 11.55 -0.38
C VAL A 53 0.62 12.17 -1.27
N THR A 54 0.91 13.33 -1.84
CA THR A 54 0.04 14.02 -2.79
C THR A 54 0.51 13.74 -4.20
N VAL A 55 -0.41 13.27 -5.03
CA VAL A 55 -0.19 12.89 -6.42
C VAL A 55 -1.01 13.79 -7.32
N ARG A 56 -0.38 14.34 -8.36
CA ARG A 56 -0.97 15.20 -9.37
C ARG A 56 -0.99 14.50 -10.72
N ASN A 57 -2.07 14.65 -11.46
CA ASN A 57 -2.07 14.33 -12.89
C ASN A 57 -1.49 15.52 -13.67
N ALA A 58 -0.24 15.38 -14.14
CA ALA A 58 0.45 16.41 -14.91
C ALA A 58 0.15 16.33 -16.42
N GLY A 59 -0.54 15.27 -16.86
CA GLY A 59 -0.91 15.04 -18.25
C GLY A 59 -2.25 15.66 -18.64
N SER A 60 -2.60 15.52 -19.92
CA SER A 60 -3.88 15.96 -20.49
C SER A 60 -4.99 14.90 -20.42
N GLN A 61 -4.63 13.63 -20.25
CA GLN A 61 -5.56 12.51 -20.15
C GLN A 61 -5.95 12.28 -18.69
N THR A 62 -7.19 11.86 -18.43
CA THR A 62 -7.60 11.43 -17.09
C THR A 62 -6.90 10.13 -16.73
N VAL A 63 -6.21 10.08 -15.58
CA VAL A 63 -5.69 8.83 -15.01
C VAL A 63 -6.89 7.97 -14.61
N PRO A 64 -6.98 6.71 -15.06
CA PRO A 64 -8.16 5.90 -14.84
C PRO A 64 -8.32 5.50 -13.37
N ASN A 65 -7.22 5.19 -12.68
CA ASN A 65 -7.25 4.88 -11.26
C ASN A 65 -5.92 5.23 -10.59
N VAL A 66 -5.81 6.42 -10.00
CA VAL A 66 -4.57 6.81 -9.31
C VAL A 66 -4.33 5.89 -8.12
N SER A 67 -3.14 5.30 -8.06
CA SER A 67 -2.74 4.36 -7.02
C SER A 67 -1.44 4.77 -6.35
N LEU A 68 -1.22 4.23 -5.16
CA LEU A 68 0.02 4.38 -4.41
C LEU A 68 0.39 3.05 -3.77
N THR A 69 1.57 2.54 -4.10
CA THR A 69 2.19 1.43 -3.40
C THR A 69 3.11 1.97 -2.31
N VAL A 70 3.01 1.44 -1.08
CA VAL A 70 3.86 1.82 0.07
C VAL A 70 4.53 0.59 0.68
N ASP A 71 5.84 0.47 0.49
CA ASP A 71 6.64 -0.65 0.98
C ASP A 71 7.47 -0.26 2.21
N GLY A 72 7.94 -1.27 2.95
CA GLY A 72 8.74 -1.08 4.16
C GLY A 72 7.92 -0.82 5.42
N LEU A 73 6.59 -1.08 5.39
CA LEU A 73 5.75 -1.04 6.58
C LEU A 73 5.88 -2.30 7.45
N SER A 74 6.37 -3.40 6.87
CA SER A 74 6.63 -4.69 7.53
C SER A 74 7.85 -5.37 6.93
N ASP A 75 8.53 -6.18 7.73
CA ASP A 75 9.58 -7.09 7.26
C ASP A 75 9.01 -8.49 7.02
N LEU A 76 9.57 -9.22 6.06
CA LEU A 76 9.35 -10.66 5.93
C LEU A 76 10.36 -11.39 6.80
N GLU A 77 9.89 -12.02 7.87
CA GLU A 77 10.71 -12.90 8.70
C GLU A 77 10.57 -14.33 8.19
N ALA A 78 11.61 -14.83 7.53
CA ALA A 78 11.68 -16.20 7.06
C ALA A 78 11.91 -17.16 8.24
N GLN A 79 10.85 -17.46 9.01
CA GLN A 79 10.84 -18.62 9.89
C GLN A 79 10.11 -19.76 9.16
N PRO A 80 10.77 -20.92 8.95
CA PRO A 80 10.26 -21.99 8.08
C PRO A 80 8.91 -22.60 8.50
N GLU A 81 8.44 -22.31 9.71
CA GLU A 81 7.19 -22.80 10.30
C GLU A 81 6.17 -21.70 10.67
N SER A 82 6.43 -20.43 10.30
CA SER A 82 5.51 -19.32 10.58
C SER A 82 4.38 -19.26 9.54
N MET A 83 3.13 -19.35 10.00
CA MET A 83 1.92 -19.24 9.15
C MET A 83 1.66 -17.80 8.66
N ASP A 84 2.25 -16.81 9.33
CA ASP A 84 2.38 -15.43 8.84
C ASP A 84 3.83 -14.99 9.05
N PRO A 85 4.66 -14.92 7.99
CA PRO A 85 6.04 -14.47 8.09
C PRO A 85 6.14 -12.94 8.20
N SER A 86 5.05 -12.19 7.99
CA SER A 86 5.10 -10.73 8.08
C SER A 86 5.26 -10.28 9.53
N ARG A 87 6.12 -9.28 9.74
CA ARG A 87 6.25 -8.62 11.02
C ARG A 87 6.15 -7.11 10.84
N PRO A 88 5.18 -6.45 11.48
CA PRO A 88 4.98 -5.03 11.30
C PRO A 88 6.13 -4.22 11.90
N ILE A 89 6.57 -3.21 11.15
CA ILE A 89 7.32 -2.08 11.67
C ILE A 89 6.34 -0.96 12.05
N TRP A 90 5.35 -0.74 11.18
CA TRP A 90 4.19 0.11 11.43
C TRP A 90 2.91 -0.68 11.21
N VAL A 91 1.94 -0.50 12.11
CA VAL A 91 0.55 -0.94 11.92
C VAL A 91 -0.20 0.16 11.19
N VAL A 92 -0.96 -0.21 10.16
CA VAL A 92 -1.87 0.72 9.47
C VAL A 92 -3.17 0.78 10.26
N ASP A 93 -3.34 1.83 11.05
CA ASP A 93 -4.56 2.06 11.84
C ASP A 93 -5.70 2.55 10.95
N VAL A 94 -5.37 3.46 10.02
CA VAL A 94 -6.32 4.02 9.04
C VAL A 94 -5.62 4.17 7.70
N GLY A 95 -6.17 3.52 6.66
CA GLY A 95 -5.74 3.72 5.29
C GLY A 95 -6.42 4.92 4.62
N PRO A 96 -5.98 5.31 3.41
CA PRO A 96 -6.54 6.44 2.69
C PRO A 96 -8.03 6.23 2.39
N VAL A 97 -8.85 7.26 2.67
CA VAL A 97 -10.30 7.21 2.47
C VAL A 97 -10.63 6.99 1.00
N GLY A 98 -11.45 5.96 0.71
CA GLY A 98 -11.75 5.53 -0.66
C GLY A 98 -10.74 4.53 -1.23
N GLY A 99 -9.62 4.29 -0.54
CA GLY A 99 -8.61 3.29 -0.87
C GLY A 99 -9.08 1.87 -0.60
N LYS A 100 -9.54 1.17 -1.64
CA LYS A 100 -9.85 -0.26 -1.56
C LYS A 100 -9.10 -1.00 -2.67
N THR A 101 -8.20 -1.91 -2.31
CA THR A 101 -7.60 -2.84 -3.28
C THR A 101 -7.42 -4.21 -2.64
N ALA A 102 -7.35 -5.25 -3.47
CA ALA A 102 -6.92 -6.59 -3.06
C ALA A 102 -5.39 -6.76 -3.12
N TYR A 103 -4.66 -5.72 -3.55
CA TYR A 103 -3.22 -5.75 -3.71
C TYR A 103 -2.52 -5.37 -2.42
N VAL A 104 -1.52 -6.16 -2.05
CA VAL A 104 -0.66 -5.89 -0.89
C VAL A 104 -0.01 -4.52 -1.07
N ASN A 105 -0.01 -3.72 0.00
CA ASN A 105 0.65 -2.42 0.07
C ASN A 105 0.18 -1.39 -0.96
N THR A 106 -0.93 -1.61 -1.67
CA THR A 106 -1.37 -0.71 -2.74
C THR A 106 -2.76 -0.19 -2.44
N TRP A 107 -2.94 1.12 -2.53
CA TRP A 107 -4.23 1.79 -2.38
C TRP A 107 -4.54 2.59 -3.62
N ALA A 108 -5.82 2.73 -3.97
CA ALA A 108 -6.23 3.50 -5.13
C ALA A 108 -7.44 4.38 -4.82
N LEU A 109 -7.44 5.61 -5.37
CA LEU A 109 -8.43 6.64 -5.07
C LEU A 109 -9.36 6.94 -6.25
N GLY A 110 -9.36 6.09 -7.28
CA GLY A 110 -10.19 6.24 -8.46
C GLY A 110 -9.61 7.21 -9.49
N PRO A 111 -10.44 7.66 -10.44
CA PRO A 111 -9.98 8.52 -11.53
C PRO A 111 -9.41 9.87 -11.05
N LEU A 112 -8.36 10.34 -11.72
CA LEU A 112 -7.73 11.65 -11.48
C LEU A 112 -7.71 12.47 -12.77
N ARG A 113 -8.52 13.53 -12.83
CA ARG A 113 -8.61 14.39 -14.02
C ARG A 113 -7.30 15.14 -14.25
N SER A 114 -7.10 15.61 -15.47
CA SER A 114 -5.96 16.44 -15.83
C SER A 114 -5.86 17.66 -14.89
N GLY A 115 -4.68 17.89 -14.32
CA GLY A 115 -4.40 18.98 -13.40
C GLY A 115 -4.87 18.77 -11.96
N ASP A 116 -5.74 17.80 -11.68
CA ASP A 116 -6.23 17.52 -10.33
C ASP A 116 -5.16 16.83 -9.47
N GLU A 117 -5.30 16.98 -8.15
CA GLU A 117 -4.50 16.30 -7.13
C GLU A 117 -5.34 15.40 -6.21
N ARG A 118 -4.71 14.36 -5.68
CA ARG A 118 -5.24 13.53 -4.59
C ARG A 118 -4.16 13.21 -3.58
N THR A 119 -4.51 13.21 -2.31
CA THR A 119 -3.60 12.90 -1.21
C THR A 119 -3.95 11.55 -0.60
N PHE A 120 -3.00 10.63 -0.63
CA PHE A 120 -3.03 9.41 0.15
C PHE A 120 -2.59 9.75 1.57
N THR A 121 -3.45 9.48 2.55
CA THR A 121 -3.14 9.69 3.97
C THR A 121 -3.29 8.37 4.72
N PHE A 122 -2.23 7.98 5.43
CA PHE A 122 -2.20 6.82 6.30
C PHE A 122 -2.02 7.29 7.74
N VAL A 123 -2.73 6.66 8.67
CA VAL A 123 -2.45 6.76 10.11
C VAL A 123 -1.74 5.49 10.52
N LEU A 124 -0.50 5.64 11.00
CA LEU A 124 0.43 4.54 11.24
C LEU A 124 0.92 4.57 12.68
N THR A 125 0.89 3.44 13.38
CA THR A 125 1.49 3.29 14.71
C THR A 125 2.79 2.49 14.63
N ALA A 126 3.90 3.08 15.09
CA ALA A 126 5.21 2.44 15.09
C ALA A 126 5.30 1.36 16.17
N VAL A 127 5.57 0.11 15.80
CA VAL A 127 5.64 -1.04 16.73
C VAL A 127 7.01 -1.72 16.78
N ARG A 128 7.97 -1.26 15.97
CA ARG A 128 9.36 -1.74 15.98
C ARG A 128 10.36 -0.59 15.97
N SER A 129 11.21 -0.54 16.99
CA SER A 129 12.33 0.41 17.04
C SER A 129 13.41 0.07 16.01
N GLY A 130 14.15 1.07 15.54
CA GLY A 130 15.23 0.89 14.57
C GLY A 130 15.28 2.01 13.52
N ALA A 131 16.25 1.89 12.61
CA ALA A 131 16.30 2.70 11.40
C ALA A 131 15.68 1.90 10.25
N HIS A 132 14.67 2.48 9.62
CA HIS A 132 13.81 1.83 8.64
C HIS A 132 13.67 2.71 7.40
N ILE A 133 13.37 2.10 6.27
CA ILE A 133 13.13 2.81 5.00
C ILE A 133 11.71 2.51 4.53
N VAL A 134 10.89 3.54 4.42
CA VAL A 134 9.57 3.46 3.77
C VAL A 134 9.70 3.95 2.34
N ARG A 135 9.32 3.12 1.37
CA ARG A 135 9.32 3.48 -0.06
C ARG A 135 7.89 3.68 -0.53
N TYR A 136 7.68 4.61 -1.45
CA TYR A 136 6.38 4.84 -2.05
C TYR A 136 6.51 5.05 -3.54
N ARG A 137 5.52 4.56 -4.30
CA ARG A 137 5.46 4.69 -5.75
C ARG A 137 4.02 4.97 -6.19
N ALA A 138 3.83 6.02 -6.98
CA ALA A 138 2.54 6.34 -7.57
C ALA A 138 2.31 5.53 -8.84
N GLY A 139 1.07 5.12 -9.08
CA GLY A 139 0.62 4.38 -10.25
C GLY A 139 -0.59 5.04 -10.91
N ALA A 140 -0.84 4.67 -12.16
CA ALA A 140 -1.99 5.13 -12.94
C ALA A 140 -3.13 4.11 -12.97
N GLY A 141 -2.90 2.95 -12.34
CA GLY A 141 -3.81 1.85 -12.22
C GLY A 141 -3.30 0.79 -11.24
N LEU A 142 -3.91 -0.40 -11.26
CA LEU A 142 -3.66 -1.48 -10.31
C LEU A 142 -3.05 -2.73 -10.93
N ASP A 143 -3.33 -3.01 -12.20
CA ASP A 143 -2.99 -4.30 -12.82
C ASP A 143 -1.82 -4.19 -13.82
N GLY A 144 -1.26 -2.98 -13.98
CA GLY A 144 -0.03 -2.72 -14.74
C GLY A 144 -0.23 -2.28 -16.19
N ASN A 145 -1.48 -2.23 -16.68
CA ASN A 145 -1.79 -1.73 -18.03
C ASN A 145 -1.79 -0.19 -18.10
N ALA A 146 -2.21 0.48 -17.03
CA ALA A 146 -2.10 1.93 -16.89
C ALA A 146 -0.78 2.28 -16.18
N ILE A 147 0.20 2.74 -16.95
CA ILE A 147 1.56 3.02 -16.48
C ILE A 147 1.68 4.49 -16.09
N ALA A 148 2.12 4.78 -14.87
CA ALA A 148 2.46 6.15 -14.47
C ALA A 148 3.92 6.47 -14.80
N ARG A 149 4.15 7.64 -15.38
CA ARG A 149 5.48 8.22 -15.62
C ARG A 149 5.47 9.69 -15.23
N THR A 150 6.59 10.24 -14.75
CA THR A 150 6.72 11.70 -14.61
C THR A 150 6.78 12.35 -16.00
N PRO A 151 6.62 13.68 -16.13
CA PRO A 151 6.87 14.37 -17.41
C PRO A 151 8.30 14.20 -17.94
N ALA A 152 9.25 13.80 -17.10
CA ALA A 152 10.61 13.44 -17.46
C ALA A 152 10.79 11.94 -17.81
N ASP A 153 9.70 11.18 -17.92
CA ASP A 153 9.65 9.74 -18.22
C ASP A 153 10.23 8.82 -17.12
N GLU A 154 10.29 9.32 -15.89
CA GLU A 154 10.76 8.55 -14.72
C GLU A 154 9.61 7.82 -14.03
N ILE A 155 9.91 6.85 -13.16
CA ILE A 155 8.92 6.26 -12.26
C ILE A 155 8.62 7.28 -11.16
N PRO A 156 7.36 7.67 -10.91
CA PRO A 156 7.03 8.59 -9.83
C PRO A 156 7.12 7.87 -8.49
N GLU A 157 8.27 7.95 -7.83
CA GLU A 157 8.55 7.29 -6.56
C GLU A 157 9.40 8.13 -5.61
N GLY A 158 9.53 7.67 -4.37
CA GLY A 158 10.40 8.26 -3.36
C GLY A 158 10.54 7.39 -2.11
N SER A 159 11.25 7.91 -1.11
CA SER A 159 11.45 7.20 0.14
C SER A 159 11.70 8.10 1.35
N PHE A 160 11.40 7.55 2.53
CA PHE A 160 11.72 8.14 3.81
C PHE A 160 12.65 7.21 4.59
N THR A 161 13.76 7.73 5.07
CA THR A 161 14.52 7.10 6.16
C THR A 161 13.96 7.58 7.50
N VAL A 162 13.48 6.64 8.30
CA VAL A 162 12.79 6.91 9.57
C VAL A 162 13.50 6.18 10.70
N ARG A 163 13.68 6.87 11.83
CA ARG A 163 14.23 6.32 13.06
C ARG A 163 13.14 6.23 14.10
N VAL A 164 12.81 5.01 14.50
CA VAL A 164 11.89 4.72 15.61
C VAL A 164 12.73 4.47 16.86
N MET A 165 12.65 5.38 17.81
CA MET A 165 13.36 5.31 19.08
C MET A 165 12.75 4.23 19.98
N HIS A 166 13.58 3.51 20.73
CA HIS A 166 13.13 2.45 21.64
C HIS A 166 12.32 2.98 22.83
N ARG A 167 12.48 4.25 23.18
CA ARG A 167 11.69 4.87 24.24
C ARG A 167 10.24 4.98 23.78
N ALA A 168 9.35 4.23 24.42
CA ALA A 168 7.93 4.52 24.36
C ALA A 168 7.69 5.93 24.92
N ARG A 169 6.72 6.67 24.38
CA ARG A 169 6.28 7.92 25.02
C ARG A 169 5.90 7.58 26.46
N SER A 170 6.52 8.25 27.43
CA SER A 170 6.15 8.06 28.83
C SER A 170 4.71 8.51 28.98
N SER A 171 3.82 7.58 29.28
CA SER A 171 2.45 7.88 29.69
C SER A 171 2.33 7.53 31.16
N SER A 172 1.61 8.36 31.92
CA SER A 172 1.27 8.08 33.30
C SER A 172 -0.23 8.12 33.46
N VAL A 173 -0.77 7.24 34.31
CA VAL A 173 -2.19 7.33 34.69
C VAL A 173 -2.29 8.37 35.78
N ASN A 174 -3.15 9.37 35.59
CA ASN A 174 -3.48 10.31 36.64
C ASN A 174 -4.24 9.55 37.75
N PRO A 175 -3.68 9.42 38.97
CA PRO A 175 -4.27 8.58 40.00
C PRO A 175 -5.58 9.14 40.57
N ARG A 176 -5.91 10.42 40.31
CA ARG A 176 -7.18 11.02 40.74
C ARG A 176 -8.31 10.86 39.73
N THR A 177 -7.98 10.84 38.44
CA THR A 177 -9.00 10.86 37.37
C THR A 177 -9.06 9.56 36.58
N GLY A 178 -8.07 8.68 36.72
CA GLY A 178 -7.92 7.47 35.90
C GLY A 178 -7.54 7.73 34.44
N ALA A 179 -7.37 9.00 34.05
CA ALA A 179 -7.01 9.37 32.69
C ALA A 179 -5.53 9.05 32.40
N VAL A 180 -5.25 8.51 31.22
CA VAL A 180 -3.88 8.40 30.71
C VAL A 180 -3.42 9.79 30.27
N VAL A 181 -2.30 10.25 30.80
CA VAL A 181 -1.67 11.54 30.47
C VAL A 181 -0.34 11.25 29.78
N GLU A 182 -0.16 11.75 28.56
CA GLU A 182 1.14 11.72 27.90
C GLU A 182 2.08 12.74 28.56
N SER A 183 3.27 12.30 28.94
CA SER A 183 4.36 13.20 29.32
C SER A 183 4.87 13.89 28.06
N GLN A 184 4.74 15.23 27.99
CA GLN A 184 5.37 16.01 26.92
C GLN A 184 6.91 15.91 27.04
N PRO A 185 7.64 15.95 25.90
CA PRO A 185 9.10 15.84 25.88
C PRO A 185 9.81 16.98 26.61
#